data_AF-A0A1G5TTD2-F1
#
_entry.id   AF-A0A1G5TTD2-F1
#
_cell.length_a   1.000
_cell.length_b   1.000
_cell.length_c   1.000
_cell.angle_alpha   90.00
_cell.angle_beta   90.00
_cell.angle_gamma   90.00
#
_symmetry.space_group_name_H-M   'P 1'
#
loop_
_entity.id
_entity.type
_entity.pdbx_description
1 polymer ?
#
loop_
_entity_poly.entity_id
_entity_poly.type
_entity_poly.pdbx_seq_one_letter_code
_entity_poly.pdbx_strand_id
1 'polypeptide(L)'
;MPDLDSHHSSIAVLERHAQSLQVAGDDYRPLIDAAKNKKLVLLGEASHGTAEFYRIRAEITKHLIVEEGFDAVAVEADSNCAELNVTERYSEK
;
A
#
# COMPACT_ATOMS: atom_id res chain seq x y z
N MET A 1 16.01 25.33 -25.94
CA MET A 1 14.74 25.19 -25.19
C MET A 1 14.37 23.72 -25.22
N PRO A 2 13.99 23.09 -24.10
CA PRO A 2 13.50 21.72 -24.13
C PRO A 2 12.16 21.69 -24.87
N ASP A 3 12.00 20.65 -25.69
CA ASP A 3 10.85 20.40 -26.54
C ASP A 3 9.60 20.09 -25.68
N LEU A 4 8.59 20.96 -25.77
CA LEU A 4 7.34 20.89 -25.01
C LEU A 4 6.49 19.64 -25.35
N ASP A 5 6.77 18.98 -26.48
CA ASP A 5 6.07 17.76 -26.91
C ASP A 5 6.48 16.52 -26.11
N SER A 6 7.71 16.49 -25.56
CA SER A 6 8.22 15.34 -24.81
C SER A 6 7.52 15.12 -23.46
N HIS A 7 7.09 16.19 -22.78
CA HIS A 7 6.38 16.11 -21.50
C HIS A 7 4.93 15.66 -21.65
N HIS A 8 4.29 15.98 -22.77
CA HIS A 8 2.93 15.50 -23.08
C HIS A 8 2.92 13.98 -23.30
N SER A 9 4.00 13.44 -23.89
CA SER A 9 4.17 12.00 -24.07
C SER A 9 4.24 11.24 -22.74
N SER A 10 5.00 11.72 -21.76
CA SER A 10 5.14 11.01 -20.47
C SER A 10 3.86 11.04 -19.63
N ILE A 11 3.15 12.18 -19.60
CA ILE A 11 1.85 12.28 -18.91
C ILE A 11 0.83 11.33 -19.55
N ALA A 12 0.73 11.34 -20.88
CA ALA A 12 -0.20 10.46 -21.61
C ALA A 12 0.08 8.97 -21.35
N VAL A 13 1.36 8.59 -21.23
CA VAL A 13 1.75 7.22 -20.87
C VAL A 13 1.34 6.90 -19.43
N LEU A 14 1.57 7.80 -18.47
CA LEU A 14 1.15 7.58 -17.08
C LEU A 14 -0.38 7.43 -16.99
N GLU A 15 -1.15 8.32 -17.61
CA GLU A 15 -2.61 8.27 -17.60
C GLU A 15 -3.15 6.96 -18.19
N ARG A 16 -2.52 6.45 -19.25
CA ARG A 16 -2.93 5.20 -19.89
C ARG A 16 -2.70 3.97 -19.01
N HIS A 17 -1.69 4.01 -18.14
CA HIS A 17 -1.29 2.88 -17.30
C HIS A 17 -1.70 3.04 -15.83
N ALA A 18 -2.13 4.22 -15.42
CA ALA A 18 -2.62 4.48 -14.09
C ALA A 18 -3.90 3.69 -13.84
N GLN A 19 -3.93 3.01 -12.69
CA GLN A 19 -5.13 2.35 -12.20
C GLN A 19 -5.74 3.25 -11.11
N SER A 20 -7.03 3.56 -11.27
CA SER A 20 -7.75 4.35 -10.27
C SER A 20 -7.86 3.56 -8.97
N LEU A 21 -7.56 4.21 -7.85
CA LEU A 21 -7.78 3.67 -6.52
C LEU A 21 -9.03 4.32 -5.93
N GLN A 22 -10.06 3.51 -5.67
CA GLN A 22 -11.34 3.98 -5.14
C GLN A 22 -11.31 3.98 -3.61
N VAL A 23 -10.62 4.97 -3.03
CA VAL A 23 -10.47 5.11 -1.57
C VAL A 23 -11.83 5.29 -0.87
N ALA A 24 -12.80 5.94 -1.54
CA ALA A 24 -14.13 6.20 -0.99
C ALA A 24 -15.02 4.95 -0.81
N GLY A 25 -14.62 3.81 -1.38
CA GLY A 25 -15.35 2.54 -1.27
C GLY A 25 -14.57 1.42 -0.57
N ASP A 26 -13.42 1.75 0.04
CA ASP A 26 -12.44 0.77 0.55
C ASP A 26 -12.06 -0.30 -0.49
N ASP A 27 -12.14 0.03 -1.78
CA ASP A 27 -11.81 -0.88 -2.87
C ASP A 27 -10.34 -0.71 -3.27
N TYR A 28 -9.51 -1.61 -2.73
CA TYR A 28 -8.07 -1.69 -2.99
C TYR A 28 -7.72 -2.83 -3.98
N ARG A 29 -8.69 -3.35 -4.74
CA ARG A 29 -8.52 -4.56 -5.57
C ARG A 29 -7.28 -4.56 -6.46
N PRO A 30 -6.92 -3.47 -7.17
CA PRO A 30 -5.71 -3.47 -7.99
C PRO A 30 -4.42 -3.72 -7.20
N LEU A 31 -4.36 -3.25 -5.94
CA LEU A 31 -3.21 -3.46 -5.06
C LEU A 31 -3.16 -4.90 -4.53
N ILE A 32 -4.31 -5.46 -4.16
CA ILE A 32 -4.40 -6.83 -3.67
C ILE A 32 -4.06 -7.82 -4.78
N ASP A 33 -4.58 -7.60 -5.99
CA ASP A 33 -4.24 -8.42 -7.15
C ASP A 33 -2.74 -8.35 -7.49
N ALA A 34 -2.10 -7.18 -7.31
CA ALA A 34 -0.65 -7.03 -7.50
C ALA A 34 0.18 -7.76 -6.42
N ALA A 35 -0.36 -7.85 -5.20
CA ALA A 35 0.23 -8.55 -4.06
C ALA A 35 0.03 -10.07 -4.10
N LYS A 36 -0.89 -10.56 -4.92
CA LYS A 36 -1.25 -11.98 -5.00
C LYS A 36 -0.06 -12.89 -5.28
N ASN A 37 0.02 -13.99 -4.54
CA ASN A 37 1.13 -14.96 -4.59
C ASN A 37 2.52 -14.38 -4.26
N LYS A 38 2.62 -13.16 -3.70
CA LYS A 38 3.89 -12.62 -3.21
C LYS A 38 4.10 -13.06 -1.77
N LYS A 39 5.35 -13.40 -1.43
CA LYS A 39 5.72 -13.77 -0.05
C LYS A 39 5.99 -12.56 0.84
N LEU A 40 6.30 -11.43 0.23
CA LEU A 40 6.67 -10.19 0.90
C LEU A 40 6.10 -9.02 0.10
N VAL A 41 5.40 -8.13 0.78
CA VAL A 41 4.84 -6.89 0.23
C VAL A 41 5.36 -5.75 1.10
N LEU A 42 5.96 -4.75 0.47
CA LEU A 42 6.50 -3.58 1.16
C LEU A 42 5.59 -2.39 0.86
N LEU A 43 5.02 -1.80 1.91
CA LEU A 43 4.15 -0.64 1.82
C LEU A 43 4.91 0.59 2.34
N GLY A 44 5.37 1.44 1.43
CA GLY A 44 6.03 2.71 1.76
C GLY A 44 5.05 3.88 1.85
N GLU A 45 5.49 4.97 2.47
CA GLU A 45 4.78 6.25 2.48
C GLU A 45 5.68 7.36 1.96
N ALA A 46 5.10 8.31 1.22
CA ALA A 46 5.87 9.43 0.65
C ALA A 46 6.29 10.46 1.73
N SER A 47 5.65 10.46 2.90
CA SER A 47 5.97 11.33 4.03
C SER A 47 5.43 10.75 5.34
N HIS A 48 6.02 11.14 6.48
CA HIS A 48 5.60 10.76 7.84
C HIS A 48 4.36 11.51 8.35
N GLY A 49 3.34 11.72 7.52
CA GLY A 49 2.20 12.49 8.01
C GLY A 49 1.09 12.72 7.01
N THR A 50 0.04 11.94 7.17
CA THR A 50 -1.33 12.40 7.47
C THR A 50 -2.09 11.21 8.05
N ALA A 51 -3.09 11.44 8.90
CA ALA A 51 -3.93 10.35 9.43
C ALA A 51 -4.60 9.51 8.32
N GLU A 52 -4.75 10.09 7.13
CA GLU A 52 -5.26 9.42 5.93
C GLU A 52 -4.33 8.32 5.43
N PHE A 53 -3.02 8.56 5.34
CA PHE A 53 -2.06 7.54 4.90
C PHE A 53 -2.01 6.35 5.87
N TYR A 54 -2.10 6.59 7.17
CA TYR A 54 -2.19 5.51 8.16
C TYR A 54 -3.47 4.68 8.00
N ARG A 55 -4.61 5.31 7.74
CA ARG A 55 -5.89 4.60 7.52
C ARG A 55 -5.83 3.75 6.26
N ILE A 56 -5.35 4.30 5.15
CA ILE A 56 -5.22 3.58 3.88
C ILE A 56 -4.31 2.36 4.05
N ARG A 57 -3.16 2.52 4.72
CA ARG A 57 -2.24 1.41 4.99
C ARG A 57 -2.89 0.35 5.88
N ALA A 58 -3.62 0.75 6.91
CA ALA A 58 -4.32 -0.19 7.78
C ALA A 58 -5.36 -1.04 7.01
N GLU A 59 -6.17 -0.41 6.16
CA GLU A 59 -7.15 -1.14 5.35
C GLU A 59 -6.46 -2.07 4.33
N ILE A 60 -5.45 -1.60 3.60
CA ILE A 60 -4.68 -2.46 2.68
C ILE A 60 -4.09 -3.66 3.42
N THR A 61 -3.46 -3.44 4.58
CA THR A 61 -2.89 -4.52 5.39
C THR A 61 -3.96 -5.51 5.84
N LYS A 62 -5.14 -5.04 6.25
CA LYS A 62 -6.27 -5.91 6.60
C LYS A 62 -6.72 -6.78 5.42
N HIS A 63 -6.84 -6.22 4.22
CA HIS A 63 -7.16 -7.00 3.02
C HIS A 63 -6.08 -8.05 2.71
N LEU A 64 -4.80 -7.70 2.84
CA LEU A 64 -3.70 -8.66 2.64
C LEU A 64 -3.76 -9.81 3.65
N ILE A 65 -4.09 -9.54 4.92
CA ILE A 65 -4.23 -10.58 5.93
C ILE A 65 -5.44 -11.47 5.64
N VAL A 66 -6.61 -10.86 5.41
CA VAL A 66 -7.89 -11.58 5.29
C VAL A 66 -8.04 -12.32 3.96
N GLU A 67 -7.62 -11.71 2.85
CA GLU A 67 -7.81 -12.28 1.51
C GLU A 67 -6.60 -13.07 1.01
N GLU A 68 -5.38 -12.61 1.32
CA GLU A 68 -4.14 -13.19 0.81
C GLU A 68 -3.37 -14.02 1.85
N GLY A 69 -3.82 -14.05 3.11
CA GLY A 69 -3.30 -14.93 4.15
C GLY A 69 -1.93 -14.54 4.70
N PHE A 70 -1.61 -13.25 4.74
CA PHE A 70 -0.36 -12.78 5.38
C PHE A 70 -0.42 -12.94 6.90
N ASP A 71 0.59 -13.57 7.50
CA ASP A 71 0.62 -13.90 8.93
C ASP A 71 1.28 -12.84 9.84
N ALA A 72 2.02 -11.89 9.26
CA ALA A 72 2.83 -10.95 10.02
C ALA A 72 2.97 -9.59 9.32
N VAL A 73 3.12 -8.54 10.12
CA VAL A 73 3.34 -7.17 9.66
C VAL A 73 4.55 -6.60 10.39
N ALA A 74 5.58 -6.22 9.65
CA ALA A 74 6.72 -5.50 10.20
C ALA A 74 6.52 -3.99 10.01
N VAL A 75 6.77 -3.22 11.06
CA VAL A 75 6.62 -1.75 11.05
C VAL A 75 7.98 -1.11 11.27
N GLU A 76 8.31 -0.11 10.45
CA GLU A 76 9.45 0.77 10.69
C GLU A 76 9.11 1.68 11.88
N ALA A 77 9.64 1.33 13.06
CA ALA A 77 9.48 2.11 14.28
C ALA A 77 10.86 2.35 14.91
N ASP A 78 11.12 3.57 15.38
CA ASP A 78 12.32 3.87 16.15
C ASP A 78 12.17 3.31 17.59
N SER A 79 13.31 3.01 18.22
CA SER A 79 13.44 2.25 19.48
C SER A 79 12.70 2.88 20.68
N ASN A 80 12.25 4.12 20.54
CA ASN A 80 11.53 4.90 21.56
C ASN A 80 10.00 4.70 21.47
N CYS A 81 9.53 4.10 20.37
CA CYS A 81 8.15 3.66 20.14
C CYS A 81 8.05 2.12 20.07
N ALA A 82 9.13 1.41 20.44
CA ALA A 82 9.22 -0.04 20.38
C ALA A 82 8.47 -0.72 21.54
N GLU A 83 7.14 -0.64 21.51
CA GLU A 83 6.25 -1.65 22.13
C GLU A 83 5.21 -2.18 21.13
N LEU A 84 5.53 -2.18 19.83
CA LEU A 84 4.70 -2.85 18.82
C LEU A 84 5.49 -4.01 18.19
N ASN A 85 5.72 -5.05 18.99
CA ASN A 85 5.99 -6.38 18.45
C ASN A 85 4.69 -6.91 17.85
N VAL A 86 4.45 -6.68 16.56
CA VAL A 86 3.32 -7.28 15.86
C VAL A 86 3.67 -8.72 15.48
N THR A 87 3.58 -9.60 16.46
CA THR A 87 3.33 -11.04 16.27
C THR A 87 1.97 -11.37 16.85
N GLU A 88 0.93 -10.71 16.37
CA GLU A 88 -0.42 -11.24 16.53
C GLU A 88 -0.70 -12.14 15.33
N ARG A 89 -0.55 -13.45 15.54
CA ARG A 89 -1.10 -14.44 14.60
C ARG A 89 -2.60 -14.15 14.52
N TYR A 90 -3.09 -13.75 13.35
CA TYR A 90 -4.52 -13.81 13.05
C TYR A 90 -4.92 -15.29 12.96
N SER A 91 -5.11 -15.91 14.14
CA SER A 91 -5.62 -17.26 14.28
C SER A 91 -7.09 -17.18 14.66
N GLU A 92 -7.97 -17.09 13.67
CA GLU A 92 -9.32 -17.63 13.81
C GLU A 92 -9.68 -18.50 12.60
N LYS A 93 -9.50 -19.81 12.84
CA LYS A 93 -10.03 -21.01 12.14
C LYS A 93 -9.34 -21.49 10.87
#